data_AF-A0A535B1T7-F1
#
_entry.id   AF-A0A535B1T7-F1
#
_cell.length_a   1.000
_cell.length_b   1.000
_cell.length_c   1.000
_cell.angle_alpha   90.00
_cell.angle_beta   90.00
_cell.angle_gamma   90.00
#
_symmetry.space_group_name_H-M   'P 1'
#
loop_
_entity.id
_entity.type
_entity.pdbx_description
1 polymer ?
#
loop_
_entity_poly.entity_id
_entity_poly.type
_entity_poly.pdbx_seq_one_letter_code
_entity_poly.pdbx_strand_id
1 'polypeptide(L)'
;MKPKKLLSFSFVVLGVALLFAPWPVGLTAQQNNGGAVRIDADDIGGVVTGANGPEAGVWVIAETTELPTKFTKIVVTDDQGRYVMPDLPKASYSVWVRGYGLVDSPKVKAVPGKILNLKAVPAPSEAAAAEYYPAIYWYSMLKIPDKNEFPVGKIATQNEWLNVAKTNGCITSIPPPKRGSGASCPDKP
;
A
#
# COMPACT_ATOMS: atom_id res chain seq x y z
N MET A 1 37.66 -7.60 90.75
CA MET A 1 37.49 -6.15 91.05
C MET A 1 36.18 -5.66 90.43
N LYS A 2 35.25 -5.12 91.23
CA LYS A 2 34.09 -4.31 90.80
C LYS A 2 34.57 -2.88 90.43
N PRO A 3 33.73 -1.93 89.99
CA PRO A 3 32.77 -1.85 88.87
C PRO A 3 33.04 -0.57 88.02
N LYS A 4 32.19 -0.22 87.04
CA LYS A 4 31.53 1.11 86.92
C LYS A 4 30.71 1.25 85.62
N LYS A 5 29.43 1.59 85.82
CA LYS A 5 28.51 2.16 84.83
C LYS A 5 29.01 3.54 84.40
N LEU A 6 28.71 3.95 83.16
CA LEU A 6 28.28 5.31 82.88
C LEU A 6 27.28 5.32 81.72
N LEU A 7 26.06 5.78 82.03
CA LEU A 7 25.04 6.21 81.08
C LEU A 7 25.47 7.53 80.44
N SER A 8 25.13 7.77 79.16
CA SER A 8 24.72 9.10 78.71
C SER A 8 23.78 9.02 77.50
N PHE A 9 22.94 10.04 77.40
CA PHE A 9 21.61 10.14 76.81
C PHE A 9 21.57 10.50 75.30
N SER A 10 20.47 10.07 74.67
CA SER A 10 19.73 10.67 73.53
C SER A 10 20.46 10.76 72.16
N PHE A 11 19.84 10.63 70.99
CA PHE A 11 18.49 10.98 70.53
C PHE A 11 18.03 9.99 69.45
N VAL A 12 16.71 9.81 69.40
CA VAL A 12 15.93 9.10 68.38
C VAL A 12 16.20 9.68 66.99
N VAL A 13 16.58 8.84 66.02
CA VAL A 13 16.24 9.05 64.60
C VAL A 13 15.80 7.70 64.02
N LEU A 14 14.48 7.61 63.81
CA LEU A 14 13.77 6.52 63.19
C LEU A 14 14.06 6.56 61.67
N GLY A 15 14.98 5.71 61.20
CA GLY A 15 15.29 5.54 59.78
C GLY A 15 14.66 4.27 59.23
N VAL A 16 13.42 4.37 58.74
CA VAL A 16 12.71 3.29 58.05
C VAL A 16 13.42 3.00 56.72
N ALA A 17 14.21 1.93 56.68
CA ALA A 17 14.75 1.39 55.43
C ALA A 17 13.66 0.57 54.72
N LEU A 18 12.81 1.26 53.95
CA LEU A 18 11.86 0.61 53.04
C LEU A 18 12.60 0.14 51.79
N LEU A 19 12.56 -1.18 51.61
CA LEU A 19 13.04 -1.95 50.46
C LEU A 19 12.39 -1.44 49.16
N PHE A 20 13.16 -0.77 48.30
CA PHE A 20 12.77 -0.53 46.91
C PHE A 20 13.18 -1.73 46.06
N ALA A 21 12.27 -2.70 45.92
CA ALA A 21 12.36 -3.69 44.85
C ALA A 21 11.80 -3.05 43.56
N PRO A 22 12.57 -2.95 42.45
CA PRO A 22 12.00 -2.54 41.18
C PRO A 22 11.18 -3.71 40.64
N TRP A 23 9.85 -3.59 40.70
CA TRP A 23 9.00 -4.43 39.87
C TRP A 23 9.25 -4.05 38.41
N PRO A 24 9.57 -5.01 37.51
CA PRO A 24 9.53 -4.73 36.09
C PRO A 24 8.07 -4.50 35.75
N VAL A 25 7.69 -3.23 35.61
CA VAL A 25 6.46 -2.87 34.94
C VAL A 25 6.66 -3.33 33.51
N GLY A 26 6.12 -4.50 33.18
CA GLY A 26 6.01 -4.93 31.80
C GLY A 26 5.18 -3.87 31.09
N LEU A 27 5.84 -3.01 30.33
CA LEU A 27 5.19 -2.22 29.30
C LEU A 27 4.66 -3.26 28.31
N THR A 28 3.44 -3.73 28.55
CA THR A 28 2.62 -4.21 27.45
C THR A 28 2.41 -2.97 26.60
N ALA A 29 3.30 -2.78 25.62
CA ALA A 29 2.90 -2.11 24.41
C ALA A 29 1.70 -2.91 23.92
N GLN A 30 0.51 -2.48 24.34
CA GLN A 30 -0.72 -2.95 23.76
C GLN A 30 -0.62 -2.44 22.35
N GLN A 31 -0.05 -3.30 21.50
CA GLN A 31 0.09 -3.07 20.09
C GLN A 31 -1.31 -2.71 19.65
N ASN A 32 -1.51 -1.42 19.41
CA ASN A 32 -2.79 -0.87 19.03
C ASN A 32 -3.06 -1.52 17.68
N ASN A 33 -3.72 -2.68 17.70
CA ASN A 33 -4.26 -3.33 16.51
C ASN A 33 -5.23 -2.28 15.98
N GLY A 34 -4.76 -1.47 15.03
CA GLY A 34 -5.47 -0.35 14.45
C GLY A 34 -6.93 -0.76 14.27
N GLY A 35 -7.83 0.00 14.90
CA GLY A 35 -9.17 -0.44 15.28
C GLY A 35 -9.80 -1.41 14.28
N ALA A 36 -10.30 -2.54 14.82
CA ALA A 36 -10.81 -3.67 14.05
C ALA A 36 -11.59 -3.21 12.80
N VAL A 37 -11.11 -3.61 11.62
CA VAL A 37 -11.75 -3.31 10.34
C VAL A 37 -13.16 -3.92 10.40
N ARG A 38 -14.16 -3.05 10.28
CA ARG A 38 -15.57 -3.49 10.24
C ARG A 38 -15.90 -3.88 8.82
N ILE A 39 -16.46 -5.07 8.68
CA ILE A 39 -16.96 -5.63 7.44
C ILE A 39 -18.34 -6.22 7.72
N ASP A 40 -19.19 -6.28 6.71
CA ASP A 40 -20.39 -7.10 6.72
C ASP A 40 -20.17 -8.41 5.91
N ALA A 41 -21.25 -9.06 5.50
CA ALA A 41 -21.20 -10.41 4.94
C ALA A 41 -20.76 -10.47 3.47
N ASP A 42 -20.88 -9.36 2.75
CA ASP A 42 -20.48 -9.23 1.35
C ASP A 42 -19.19 -8.42 1.17
N ASP A 43 -18.52 -8.10 2.27
CA ASP A 43 -17.25 -7.37 2.27
C ASP A 43 -16.03 -8.28 2.46
N ILE A 44 -14.90 -7.89 1.88
CA ILE A 44 -13.58 -8.38 2.31
C ILE A 44 -12.79 -7.20 2.86
N GLY A 45 -12.27 -7.31 4.07
CA GLY A 45 -11.49 -6.24 4.69
C GLY A 45 -10.27 -6.75 5.40
N GLY A 46 -9.40 -5.85 5.83
CA GLY A 46 -8.22 -6.23 6.59
C GLY A 46 -7.17 -5.13 6.59
N VAL A 47 -5.97 -5.51 7.01
CA VAL A 47 -4.82 -4.61 7.09
C VAL A 47 -3.71 -5.13 6.19
N VAL A 48 -3.14 -4.22 5.39
CA VAL A 48 -1.92 -4.46 4.63
C VAL A 48 -0.73 -4.00 5.46
N THR A 49 0.28 -4.86 5.54
CA THR A 49 1.54 -4.58 6.23
C THR A 49 2.74 -4.80 5.32
N GLY A 50 3.70 -3.88 5.35
CA GLY A 50 4.99 -3.99 4.69
C GLY A 50 6.12 -4.22 5.69
N ALA A 51 7.36 -4.01 5.23
CA ALA A 51 8.56 -4.17 6.06
C ALA A 51 8.64 -3.16 7.21
N ASN A 52 8.01 -1.98 7.05
CA ASN A 52 8.09 -0.86 7.98
C ASN A 52 6.82 -0.66 8.83
N GLY A 53 5.87 -1.60 8.78
CA GLY A 53 4.58 -1.50 9.48
C GLY A 53 3.39 -1.47 8.51
N PRO A 54 2.26 -0.85 8.89
CA PRO A 54 1.10 -0.73 8.01
C PRO A 54 1.43 0.02 6.72
N GLU A 55 0.90 -0.47 5.60
CA GLU A 55 1.22 0.06 4.28
C GLU A 55 0.08 0.95 3.75
N ALA A 56 0.31 2.25 3.70
CA ALA A 56 -0.68 3.24 3.26
C ALA A 56 -0.64 3.47 1.75
N GLY A 57 -1.79 3.78 1.14
CA GLY A 57 -1.83 4.20 -0.27
C GLY A 57 -1.58 3.07 -1.29
N VAL A 58 -1.60 1.81 -0.87
CA VAL A 58 -1.41 0.67 -1.78
C VAL A 58 -2.73 0.13 -2.27
N TRP A 59 -2.73 -0.40 -3.50
CA TRP A 59 -3.89 -0.99 -4.12
C TRP A 59 -4.08 -2.42 -3.62
N VAL A 60 -5.25 -2.70 -3.06
CA VAL A 60 -5.72 -4.06 -2.82
C VAL A 60 -6.66 -4.42 -3.96
N ILE A 61 -6.30 -5.46 -4.69
CA ILE A 61 -6.98 -5.89 -5.92
C ILE A 61 -7.60 -7.25 -5.64
N ALA A 62 -8.89 -7.40 -5.91
CA ALA A 62 -9.53 -8.71 -6.00
C ALA A 62 -10.04 -8.98 -7.41
N GLU A 63 -9.73 -10.17 -7.92
CA GLU A 63 -10.22 -10.64 -9.21
C GLU A 63 -10.93 -11.98 -9.09
N THR A 64 -11.98 -12.15 -9.89
CA THR A 64 -12.65 -13.43 -10.09
C THR A 64 -13.06 -13.62 -11.55
N THR A 65 -13.11 -14.89 -11.95
CA THR A 65 -13.61 -15.35 -13.25
C THR A 65 -14.80 -16.30 -13.09
N GLU A 66 -15.36 -16.42 -11.87
CA GLU A 66 -16.49 -17.31 -11.57
C GLU A 66 -17.85 -16.68 -11.89
N LEU A 67 -17.86 -15.38 -12.20
CA LEU A 67 -19.04 -14.64 -12.63
C LEU A 67 -19.18 -14.67 -14.16
N PRO A 68 -20.36 -14.36 -14.73
CA PRO A 68 -20.56 -14.34 -16.20
C PRO A 68 -19.58 -13.45 -16.97
N THR A 69 -19.00 -12.45 -16.31
CA THR A 69 -17.92 -11.60 -16.81
C THR A 69 -16.77 -11.59 -15.81
N LYS A 70 -15.53 -11.43 -16.30
CA LYS A 70 -14.38 -11.20 -15.41
C LYS A 70 -14.69 -9.98 -14.55
N PHE A 71 -14.53 -10.13 -13.24
CA PHE A 71 -14.75 -9.05 -12.29
C PHE A 71 -13.44 -8.72 -11.58
N THR A 72 -13.13 -7.42 -11.52
CA THR A 72 -11.98 -6.87 -10.81
C THR A 72 -12.47 -5.69 -9.97
N LYS A 73 -12.20 -5.70 -8.67
CA LYS A 73 -12.42 -4.56 -7.77
C LYS A 73 -11.09 -4.17 -7.13
N ILE A 74 -10.82 -2.87 -7.07
CA ILE A 74 -9.57 -2.31 -6.55
C ILE A 74 -9.93 -1.24 -5.53
N VAL A 75 -9.30 -1.29 -4.36
CA VAL A 75 -9.41 -0.28 -3.31
C VAL A 75 -8.02 0.15 -2.87
N VAL A 76 -7.93 1.30 -2.20
CA VAL A 76 -6.66 1.84 -1.69
C VAL A 76 -6.70 1.82 -0.17
N THR A 77 -5.59 1.43 0.45
CA THR A 77 -5.47 1.43 1.92
C THR A 77 -5.40 2.85 2.51
N ASP A 78 -5.92 3.00 3.72
CA ASP A 78 -5.78 4.24 4.50
C ASP A 78 -4.37 4.40 5.13
N ASP A 79 -4.16 5.50 5.87
CA ASP A 79 -2.90 5.80 6.58
C ASP A 79 -2.50 4.74 7.64
N GLN A 80 -3.41 3.83 7.98
CA GLN A 80 -3.19 2.72 8.91
C GLN A 80 -3.14 1.37 8.18
N GLY A 81 -3.02 1.38 6.85
CA GLY A 81 -2.98 0.18 6.02
C GLY A 81 -4.30 -0.57 5.94
N ARG A 82 -5.41 -0.01 6.43
CA ARG A 82 -6.71 -0.69 6.46
C ARG A 82 -7.39 -0.55 5.11
N TYR A 83 -8.12 -1.59 4.72
CA TYR A 83 -8.96 -1.58 3.53
C TYR A 83 -10.27 -2.33 3.76
N VAL A 84 -11.28 -1.94 2.99
CA VAL A 84 -12.53 -2.66 2.83
C VAL A 84 -12.85 -2.70 1.34
N MET A 85 -13.17 -3.88 0.83
CA MET A 85 -13.71 -4.11 -0.49
C MET A 85 -15.21 -4.36 -0.36
N PRO A 86 -16.03 -3.33 -0.58
CA PRO A 86 -17.44 -3.42 -0.27
C PRO A 86 -18.21 -4.17 -1.35
N ASP A 87 -19.39 -4.70 -1.02
CA ASP A 87 -20.40 -5.18 -1.99
C ASP A 87 -19.84 -6.16 -3.03
N LEU A 88 -19.17 -7.22 -2.59
CA LEU A 88 -18.62 -8.23 -3.49
C LEU A 88 -19.69 -9.29 -3.82
N PRO A 89 -19.97 -9.52 -5.12
CA PRO A 89 -20.81 -10.65 -5.53
C PRO A 89 -20.28 -11.97 -4.95
N LYS A 90 -21.18 -12.91 -4.68
CA LYS A 90 -20.80 -14.21 -4.11
C LYS A 90 -19.95 -15.02 -5.11
N ALA A 91 -18.64 -15.07 -4.89
CA ALA A 91 -17.65 -15.83 -5.65
C ALA A 91 -16.37 -16.01 -4.81
N SER A 92 -15.46 -16.85 -5.28
CA SER A 92 -14.07 -16.88 -4.80
C SER A 92 -13.24 -15.86 -5.57
N TYR A 93 -12.46 -15.08 -4.83
CA TYR A 93 -11.60 -14.02 -5.36
C TYR A 93 -10.13 -14.36 -5.12
N SER A 94 -9.28 -14.03 -6.09
CA SER A 94 -7.84 -13.90 -5.89
C SER A 94 -7.54 -12.46 -5.46
N VAL A 95 -7.04 -12.27 -4.24
CA VAL A 95 -6.74 -10.96 -3.65
C VAL A 95 -5.24 -10.77 -3.50
N TRP A 96 -4.72 -9.61 -3.88
CA TRP A 96 -3.30 -9.26 -3.70
C TRP A 96 -3.10 -7.74 -3.57
N VAL A 97 -1.87 -7.37 -3.21
CA VAL A 97 -1.44 -5.98 -3.03
C VAL A 97 -0.50 -5.58 -4.16
N ARG A 98 -0.69 -4.37 -4.67
CA ARG A 98 0.22 -3.67 -5.58
C ARG A 98 0.46 -2.26 -5.05
N GLY A 99 1.64 -1.69 -5.28
CA GLY A 99 1.93 -0.31 -4.87
C GLY A 99 3.18 0.26 -5.53
N TYR A 100 3.39 1.56 -5.35
CA TYR A 100 4.64 2.20 -5.76
C TYR A 100 5.82 1.67 -4.94
N GLY A 101 6.95 1.39 -5.58
CA GLY A 101 8.10 0.75 -4.92
C GLY A 101 7.89 -0.73 -4.53
N LEU A 102 6.76 -1.34 -4.90
CA LEU A 102 6.42 -2.72 -4.56
C LEU A 102 6.26 -3.57 -5.84
N VAL A 103 6.40 -4.88 -5.67
CA VAL A 103 5.91 -5.86 -6.66
C VAL A 103 4.57 -6.42 -6.21
N ASP A 104 3.86 -7.09 -7.12
CA ASP A 104 2.63 -7.80 -6.75
C ASP A 104 2.90 -8.81 -5.62
N SER A 105 2.11 -8.73 -4.55
CA SER A 105 2.15 -9.75 -3.50
C SER A 105 1.65 -11.10 -4.03
N PRO A 106 1.95 -12.21 -3.33
CA PRO A 106 1.29 -13.48 -3.59
C PRO A 106 -0.24 -13.32 -3.58
N LYS A 107 -0.91 -13.93 -4.55
CA LYS A 107 -2.38 -13.94 -4.63
C LYS A 107 -2.95 -14.91 -3.61
N VAL A 108 -3.85 -14.42 -2.78
CA VAL A 108 -4.53 -15.21 -1.74
C VAL A 108 -5.99 -15.39 -2.11
N LYS A 109 -6.52 -16.61 -1.96
CA LYS A 109 -7.93 -16.88 -2.20
C LYS A 109 -8.78 -16.44 -1.01
N ALA A 110 -9.85 -15.72 -1.27
CA ALA A 110 -10.81 -15.30 -0.25
C ALA A 110 -12.23 -15.23 -0.81
N VAL A 111 -13.20 -15.29 0.10
CA VAL A 111 -14.64 -15.12 -0.18
C VAL A 111 -15.16 -13.93 0.62
N PRO A 112 -16.27 -13.30 0.21
CA PRO A 112 -16.91 -12.25 0.99
C PRO A 112 -17.24 -12.67 2.44
N GLY A 113 -17.27 -11.71 3.36
CA GLY A 113 -17.46 -11.90 4.79
C GLY A 113 -16.19 -12.31 5.55
N LYS A 114 -15.00 -12.04 5.00
CA LYS A 114 -13.71 -12.44 5.59
C LYS A 114 -12.80 -11.26 5.86
N ILE A 115 -12.16 -11.31 7.02
CA ILE A 115 -10.97 -10.51 7.30
C ILE A 115 -9.76 -11.20 6.71
N LEU A 116 -9.04 -10.50 5.84
CA LEU A 116 -7.84 -10.95 5.17
C LEU A 116 -6.73 -9.93 5.38
N ASN A 117 -5.73 -10.27 6.18
CA ASN A 117 -4.54 -9.44 6.29
C ASN A 117 -3.56 -9.83 5.18
N LEU A 118 -2.99 -8.83 4.52
CA LEU A 118 -2.08 -9.02 3.38
C LEU A 118 -0.71 -8.45 3.70
N LYS A 119 0.30 -8.96 3.00
CA LYS A 119 1.66 -8.45 3.08
C LYS A 119 2.08 -7.81 1.77
N ALA A 120 2.51 -6.57 1.84
CA ALA A 120 3.18 -5.88 0.76
C ALA A 120 4.59 -6.48 0.56
N VAL A 121 5.03 -6.55 -0.70
CA VAL A 121 6.34 -7.10 -1.06
C VAL A 121 7.19 -5.98 -1.65
N PRO A 122 8.26 -5.53 -0.98
CA PRO A 122 9.18 -4.55 -1.53
C PRO A 122 9.75 -5.02 -2.87
N ALA A 123 9.84 -4.11 -3.83
CA ALA A 123 10.49 -4.43 -5.09
C ALA A 123 11.99 -4.65 -4.89
N PRO A 124 12.61 -5.62 -5.58
CA PRO A 124 14.05 -5.85 -5.49
C PRO A 124 14.88 -4.74 -6.18
N SER A 125 14.25 -3.92 -7.02
CA SER A 125 14.87 -2.78 -7.70
C SER A 125 13.81 -1.76 -8.13
N GLU A 126 14.24 -0.53 -8.43
CA GLU A 126 13.38 0.52 -8.99
C GLU A 126 12.79 0.10 -10.35
N ALA A 127 13.59 -0.58 -11.18
CA ALA A 127 13.13 -1.10 -12.47
C ALA A 127 11.98 -2.10 -12.29
N ALA A 128 12.11 -3.02 -11.33
CA ALA A 128 11.07 -4.00 -11.02
C ALA A 128 9.79 -3.32 -10.48
N ALA A 129 9.93 -2.26 -9.67
CA ALA A 129 8.77 -1.48 -9.22
C ALA A 129 8.06 -0.79 -10.39
N ALA A 130 8.83 -0.25 -11.33
CA ALA A 130 8.32 0.56 -12.42
C ALA A 130 7.45 -0.23 -13.44
N GLU A 131 7.62 -1.55 -13.51
CA GLU A 131 6.75 -2.44 -14.29
C GLU A 131 5.28 -2.42 -13.82
N TYR A 132 5.04 -2.10 -12.55
CA TYR A 132 3.70 -2.05 -11.95
C TYR A 132 3.09 -0.66 -11.94
N TYR A 133 3.82 0.37 -12.37
CA TYR A 133 3.32 1.73 -12.35
C TYR A 133 2.21 1.92 -13.39
N PRO A 134 1.14 2.66 -13.05
CA PRO A 134 0.10 2.97 -14.02
C PRO A 134 0.70 3.57 -15.30
N ALA A 135 0.19 3.19 -16.47
CA ALA A 135 0.74 3.67 -17.74
C ALA A 135 0.84 5.21 -17.82
N ILE A 136 -0.10 5.92 -17.17
CA ILE A 136 -0.11 7.38 -17.11
C ILE A 136 1.08 7.98 -16.35
N TYR A 137 1.71 7.23 -15.44
CA TYR A 137 2.91 7.68 -14.73
C TYR A 137 4.06 7.95 -15.69
N TRP A 138 4.20 7.13 -16.74
CA TRP A 138 5.22 7.37 -17.76
C TRP A 138 4.93 8.63 -18.59
N TYR A 139 3.65 8.98 -18.78
CA TYR A 139 3.25 10.23 -19.44
C TYR A 139 3.57 11.47 -18.62
N SER A 140 3.52 11.39 -17.29
CA SER A 140 3.92 12.52 -16.44
C SER A 140 5.44 12.73 -16.38
N MET A 141 6.23 11.71 -16.74
CA MET A 141 7.69 11.82 -16.83
C MET A 141 8.20 12.33 -18.19
N LEU A 142 7.34 12.39 -19.21
CA LEU A 142 7.72 12.89 -20.54
C LEU A 142 8.03 14.40 -20.47
N LYS A 143 9.26 14.76 -20.85
CA LYS A 143 9.62 16.15 -21.13
C LYS A 143 9.01 16.56 -22.46
N ILE A 144 8.23 17.63 -22.46
CA ILE A 144 7.69 18.22 -23.68
C ILE A 144 8.85 18.88 -24.43
N PRO A 145 9.15 18.49 -25.68
CA PRO A 145 10.20 19.13 -26.46
C PRO A 145 9.89 20.62 -26.67
N ASP A 146 10.92 21.47 -26.64
CA ASP A 146 10.78 22.90 -26.90
C ASP A 146 10.43 23.16 -28.38
N LYS A 147 9.86 24.34 -28.67
CA LYS A 147 9.38 24.68 -30.04
C LYS A 147 10.49 24.61 -31.11
N ASN A 148 11.74 24.86 -30.72
CA ASN A 148 12.91 24.84 -31.59
C ASN A 148 13.46 23.42 -31.84
N GLU A 149 12.97 22.40 -31.12
CA GLU A 149 13.37 21.00 -31.32
C GLU A 149 12.53 20.30 -32.41
N PHE A 150 11.56 21.01 -32.99
CA PHE A 150 10.74 20.51 -34.08
C PHE A 150 11.37 20.81 -35.45
N PRO A 151 11.26 19.88 -36.42
CA PRO A 151 10.46 18.65 -36.37
C PRO A 151 11.11 17.50 -35.59
N VAL A 152 10.29 16.71 -34.88
CA VAL A 152 10.71 15.47 -34.23
C VAL A 152 10.12 14.29 -35.01
N GLY A 153 10.97 13.60 -35.78
CA GLY A 153 10.51 12.56 -36.71
C GLY A 153 9.57 13.13 -37.77
N LYS A 154 8.32 12.63 -37.82
CA LYS A 154 7.27 13.09 -38.75
C LYS A 154 6.40 14.22 -38.19
N ILE A 155 6.59 14.62 -36.93
CA ILE A 155 5.75 15.61 -36.26
C ILE A 155 6.37 17.01 -36.45
N ALA A 156 5.64 17.91 -37.09
CA ALA A 156 6.16 19.20 -37.54
C ALA A 156 6.11 20.30 -36.47
N THR A 157 5.19 20.20 -35.51
CA THR A 157 5.01 21.25 -34.48
C THR A 157 4.79 20.67 -33.08
N GLN A 158 5.11 21.49 -32.07
CA GLN A 158 4.85 21.15 -30.67
C GLN A 158 3.37 20.88 -30.37
N ASN A 159 2.45 21.62 -31.00
CA ASN A 159 1.01 21.41 -30.82
C ASN A 159 0.55 20.07 -31.41
N GLU A 160 1.09 19.70 -32.57
CA GLU A 160 0.83 18.40 -33.19
C GLU A 160 1.36 17.27 -32.30
N TRP A 161 2.55 17.43 -31.72
CA TRP A 161 3.12 16.49 -30.76
C TRP A 161 2.24 16.33 -29.51
N LEU A 162 1.77 17.44 -28.92
CA LEU A 162 0.89 17.40 -27.75
C LEU A 162 -0.45 16.74 -28.06
N ASN A 163 -0.99 16.93 -29.26
CA ASN A 163 -2.22 16.29 -29.71
C ASN A 163 -2.06 14.77 -29.81
N VAL A 164 -0.96 14.31 -30.41
CA VAL A 164 -0.64 12.87 -30.47
C VAL A 164 -0.39 12.30 -29.07
N ALA A 165 0.36 12.98 -28.22
CA ALA A 165 0.67 12.48 -26.88
C ALA A 165 -0.55 12.41 -25.94
N LYS A 166 -1.50 13.34 -26.06
CA LYS A 166 -2.65 13.44 -25.14
C LYS A 166 -3.92 12.73 -25.63
N THR A 167 -4.15 12.69 -26.93
CA THR A 167 -5.48 12.36 -27.47
C THR A 167 -5.43 11.26 -28.53
N ASN A 168 -4.55 11.40 -29.52
CA ASN A 168 -4.57 10.58 -30.73
C ASN A 168 -3.46 9.52 -30.79
N GLY A 169 -2.79 9.26 -29.67
CA GLY A 169 -1.74 8.27 -29.56
C GLY A 169 -2.30 6.85 -29.50
N CYS A 170 -1.51 5.88 -29.95
CA CYS A 170 -1.87 4.45 -29.94
C CYS A 170 -2.14 3.83 -28.56
N ILE A 171 -1.83 4.56 -27.51
CA ILE A 171 -2.03 4.18 -26.11
C ILE A 171 -3.36 4.69 -25.53
N THR A 172 -4.00 5.68 -26.18
CA THR A 172 -5.26 6.30 -25.74
C THR A 172 -6.47 5.73 -26.48
N SER A 173 -6.27 5.03 -27.60
CA SER A 173 -7.35 4.41 -28.36
C SER A 173 -7.78 3.07 -27.76
N ILE A 174 -8.99 3.03 -27.19
CA ILE A 174 -9.77 1.78 -27.12
C ILE A 174 -9.98 1.33 -28.57
N PRO A 175 -9.61 0.11 -28.97
CA PRO A 175 -9.77 -0.31 -30.36
C PRO A 175 -11.27 -0.23 -30.73
N PRO A 176 -11.66 0.61 -31.69
CA PRO A 176 -13.03 0.58 -32.17
C PRO A 176 -13.31 -0.80 -32.79
N PRO A 177 -14.54 -1.34 -32.67
CA PRO A 177 -14.91 -2.57 -33.36
C PRO A 177 -14.62 -2.39 -34.85
N LYS A 178 -13.75 -3.25 -35.37
CA LYS A 178 -13.12 -3.16 -36.70
C LYS A 178 -14.08 -2.62 -37.75
N ARG A 179 -13.93 -1.35 -38.11
CA ARG A 179 -14.51 -0.77 -39.32
C ARG A 179 -13.46 0.10 -40.02
N GLY A 180 -12.62 -0.58 -40.80
CA GLY A 180 -12.15 -0.12 -42.11
C GLY A 180 -11.46 1.24 -42.26
N SER A 181 -10.87 1.84 -41.23
CA SER A 181 -9.98 3.00 -41.44
C SER A 181 -8.67 2.83 -40.67
N GLY A 182 -7.58 2.80 -41.42
CA GLY A 182 -6.24 2.43 -40.98
C GLY A 182 -5.57 3.48 -40.09
N ALA A 183 -5.94 3.52 -38.82
CA ALA A 183 -5.01 3.96 -37.78
C ALA A 183 -4.05 2.81 -37.46
N SER A 184 -3.13 2.52 -38.39
CA SER A 184 -2.02 1.62 -38.13
C SER A 184 -1.05 2.34 -37.19
N CYS A 185 -0.98 1.89 -35.95
CA CYS A 185 0.17 2.17 -35.11
C CYS A 185 1.41 1.68 -35.84
N PRO A 186 2.46 2.51 -36.04
CA PRO A 186 3.69 2.00 -36.59
C PRO A 186 4.20 0.89 -35.67
N ASP A 187 4.53 -0.26 -36.27
CA ASP A 187 5.16 -1.36 -35.55
C ASP A 187 6.36 -0.83 -34.76
N LYS A 188 6.43 -1.22 -33.49
CA LYS A 188 7.55 -0.92 -32.59
C LYS A 188 8.87 -1.28 -33.31
N PRO A 189 9.93 -0.47 -33.20
CA PRO A 189 11.27 -0.93 -33.59
C PRO A 189 11.69 -2.16 -32.76
#